data_AF-A0A955XRG2-F1
#
_entry.id   AF-A0A955XRG2-F1
#
_cell.length_a   1.000
_cell.length_b   1.000
_cell.length_c   1.000
_cell.angle_alpha   90.00
_cell.angle_beta   90.00
_cell.angle_gamma   90.00
#
_symmetry.space_group_name_H-M   'P 1'
#
loop_
_entity.id
_entity.type
_entity.pdbx_description
1 polymer ?
#
loop_
_entity_poly.entity_id
_entity_poly.type
_entity_poly.pdbx_seq_one_letter_code
_entity_poly.pdbx_strand_id
1 'polypeptide(L)'
;FHRRQRVAGLFNHHRPQRYFRSQLAQLPAQAADPPPGVGSRSSASAPQTYEFVVSSDPAKALLYEAKSGKRIGTTVQIVKITAPTEYTLSLSGYADRTFTLSPGDDKNQSYVLKAKAEPARPRPPRKPPKDPEPVATGKDPTPQPTGPGLRPRPAGPGNDNVPIDLQ
;
A
#
# COMPACT_ATOMS: atom_id res chain seq x y z
N PHE A 1 -27.02 -36.73 -17.75
CA PHE A 1 -28.02 -35.80 -17.17
C PHE A 1 -27.63 -34.37 -17.47
N HIS A 2 -28.26 -33.76 -18.48
CA HIS A 2 -28.10 -32.35 -18.82
C HIS A 2 -29.15 -31.53 -18.06
N ARG A 3 -28.73 -30.50 -17.32
CA ARG A 3 -29.65 -29.47 -16.82
C ARG A 3 -29.08 -28.09 -17.15
N ARG A 4 -29.54 -27.57 -18.30
CA ARG A 4 -29.53 -26.14 -18.57
C ARG A 4 -30.66 -25.53 -17.72
N GLN A 5 -30.35 -24.52 -16.94
CA GLN A 5 -31.34 -23.52 -16.55
C GLN A 5 -30.84 -22.15 -16.98
N ARG A 6 -31.57 -21.58 -17.94
CA ARG A 6 -31.63 -20.14 -18.20
C ARG A 6 -32.59 -19.54 -17.19
N VAL A 7 -32.25 -18.41 -16.59
CA VAL A 7 -33.28 -17.42 -16.21
C VAL A 7 -32.74 -16.04 -16.53
N ALA A 8 -33.49 -15.34 -17.38
CA ALA A 8 -33.32 -13.95 -17.75
C ALA A 8 -33.79 -13.04 -16.61
N GLY A 9 -33.17 -11.87 -16.49
CA GLY A 9 -33.60 -10.81 -15.57
C GLY A 9 -33.15 -9.45 -16.09
N LEU A 10 -33.90 -8.93 -17.06
CA LEU A 10 -33.87 -7.52 -17.48
C LEU A 10 -34.29 -6.65 -16.29
N PHE A 11 -33.59 -5.55 -16.02
CA PHE A 11 -34.21 -4.32 -15.48
C PHE A 11 -33.33 -3.09 -15.74
N ASN A 12 -33.35 -2.60 -16.98
CA ASN A 12 -32.85 -1.26 -17.33
C ASN A 12 -33.78 -0.21 -16.71
N HIS A 13 -33.34 0.46 -15.64
CA HIS A 13 -34.04 1.60 -15.08
C HIS A 13 -33.55 2.89 -15.74
N HIS A 14 -34.22 3.26 -16.83
CA HIS A 14 -34.18 4.60 -17.41
C HIS A 14 -34.66 5.61 -16.36
N ARG A 15 -33.77 6.45 -15.83
CA ARG A 15 -34.19 7.64 -15.07
C ARG A 15 -34.50 8.79 -16.04
N PRO A 16 -35.68 9.42 -15.95
CA PRO A 16 -35.99 10.59 -16.77
C PRO A 16 -35.21 11.83 -16.29
N GLN A 17 -34.67 12.54 -17.28
CA GLN A 17 -34.09 13.88 -17.19
C GLN A 17 -35.13 14.87 -16.63
N ARG A 18 -34.84 15.50 -15.48
CA ARG A 18 -35.59 16.68 -15.04
C ARG A 18 -34.99 17.93 -15.69
N TYR A 19 -35.63 18.36 -16.78
CA TYR A 19 -35.61 19.74 -17.23
C TYR A 19 -36.57 20.59 -16.37
N PHE A 20 -36.48 21.91 -16.52
CA PHE A 20 -37.15 23.03 -15.82
C PHE A 20 -36.33 23.53 -14.61
N ARG A 21 -35.89 24.80 -14.57
CA ARG A 21 -36.70 25.98 -14.84
C ARG A 21 -35.79 27.19 -15.09
N SER A 22 -35.92 27.79 -16.27
CA SER A 22 -35.53 29.17 -16.56
C SER A 22 -36.32 30.12 -15.67
N GLN A 23 -35.66 30.97 -14.90
CA GLN A 23 -36.20 32.27 -14.55
C GLN A 23 -35.12 33.33 -14.73
N LEU A 24 -35.29 34.10 -15.81
CA LEU A 24 -34.82 35.47 -15.93
C LEU A 24 -35.25 36.26 -14.69
N ALA A 25 -34.29 36.90 -14.03
CA ALA A 25 -34.51 38.17 -13.34
C ALA A 25 -33.34 39.07 -13.74
N GLN A 26 -33.53 39.81 -14.84
CA GLN A 26 -32.66 40.94 -15.20
C GLN A 26 -33.04 42.11 -14.30
N LEU A 27 -32.18 42.41 -13.33
CA LEU A 27 -32.17 43.67 -12.60
C LEU A 27 -31.29 44.66 -13.38
N PRO A 28 -31.80 45.82 -13.79
CA PRO A 28 -30.96 46.90 -14.28
C PRO A 28 -30.44 47.75 -13.11
N ALA A 29 -29.26 48.33 -13.33
CA ALA A 29 -28.64 49.43 -12.59
C ALA A 29 -28.01 49.10 -11.23
N GLN A 30 -26.69 49.16 -11.15
CA GLN A 30 -25.99 50.42 -10.89
C GLN A 30 -24.48 50.22 -11.12
N ALA A 31 -23.90 51.13 -11.90
CA ALA A 31 -22.47 51.28 -12.03
C ALA A 31 -21.92 51.79 -10.69
N ALA A 32 -21.41 50.87 -9.88
CA ALA A 32 -20.43 51.17 -8.85
C ALA A 32 -19.08 50.74 -9.40
N ASP A 33 -18.13 51.67 -9.48
CA ASP A 33 -16.75 51.38 -9.80
C ASP A 33 -16.24 50.20 -8.97
N PRO A 34 -15.71 49.12 -9.58
CA PRO A 34 -15.07 48.08 -8.80
C PRO A 34 -13.84 48.69 -8.09
N PRO A 35 -13.65 48.47 -6.79
CA PRO A 35 -12.42 48.89 -6.13
C PRO A 35 -11.23 48.25 -6.86
N PRO A 36 -10.07 48.92 -6.99
CA PRO A 36 -8.84 48.33 -7.47
C PRO A 36 -8.27 47.38 -6.40
N GLY A 37 -9.02 46.32 -6.09
CA GLY A 37 -8.54 45.12 -5.45
C GLY A 37 -8.27 44.15 -6.57
N VAL A 38 -7.00 44.11 -7.01
CA VAL A 38 -6.49 43.17 -8.00
C VAL A 38 -6.94 41.78 -7.59
N GLY A 39 -8.01 41.29 -8.22
CA GLY A 39 -8.43 39.91 -8.10
C GLY A 39 -7.24 39.09 -8.55
N SER A 40 -6.56 38.46 -7.59
CA SER A 40 -5.66 37.35 -7.84
C SER A 40 -6.44 36.36 -8.69
N ARG A 41 -6.30 36.47 -10.01
CA ARG A 41 -6.75 35.43 -10.92
C ARG A 41 -5.94 34.24 -10.45
N SER A 42 -6.60 33.34 -9.74
CA SER A 42 -6.06 32.03 -9.40
C SER A 42 -5.66 31.43 -10.73
N SER A 43 -4.38 31.60 -11.08
CA SER A 43 -3.73 30.91 -12.16
C SER A 43 -3.90 29.46 -11.79
N ALA A 44 -4.91 28.80 -12.36
CA ALA A 44 -5.05 27.37 -12.26
C ALA A 44 -3.83 26.80 -12.97
N SER A 45 -2.74 26.61 -12.21
CA SER A 45 -1.54 25.95 -12.68
C SER A 45 -2.01 24.65 -13.32
N ALA A 46 -1.63 24.46 -14.59
CA ALA A 46 -1.93 23.23 -15.30
C ALA A 46 -1.49 22.05 -14.42
N PRO A 47 -2.28 20.96 -14.37
CA PRO A 47 -1.96 19.82 -13.52
C PRO A 47 -0.58 19.29 -13.89
N GLN A 48 0.36 19.39 -12.96
CA GLN A 48 1.70 18.84 -13.16
C GLN A 48 1.61 17.32 -13.12
N THR A 49 2.15 16.67 -14.16
CA THR A 49 2.20 15.21 -14.27
C THR A 49 3.61 14.74 -13.94
N TYR A 50 3.72 13.77 -13.04
CA TYR A 50 4.96 13.19 -12.56
C TYR A 50 5.08 11.76 -13.09
N GLU A 51 6.26 11.42 -13.61
CA GLU A 51 6.58 10.11 -14.17
C GLU A 51 7.48 9.31 -13.23
N PHE A 52 7.07 8.07 -12.95
CA PHE A 52 7.78 7.14 -12.09
C PHE A 52 8.05 5.82 -12.82
N VAL A 53 9.23 5.26 -12.64
CA VAL A 53 9.61 3.91 -13.07
C VAL A 53 9.47 2.98 -11.87
N VAL A 54 8.53 2.04 -11.95
CA VAL A 54 8.28 1.06 -10.90
C VAL A 54 8.85 -0.29 -11.29
N SER A 55 9.78 -0.81 -10.50
CA SER A 55 10.36 -2.14 -10.62
C SER A 55 10.06 -3.01 -9.39
N SER A 56 10.12 -4.32 -9.55
CA SER A 56 9.94 -5.26 -8.45
C SER A 56 11.00 -6.37 -8.46
N ASP A 57 11.28 -6.92 -7.29
CA ASP A 57 12.07 -8.12 -7.09
C ASP A 57 11.25 -9.13 -6.25
N PRO A 58 10.74 -10.23 -6.84
CA PRO A 58 11.01 -10.71 -8.19
C PRO A 58 10.38 -9.84 -9.28
N ALA A 59 10.97 -9.88 -10.46
CA ALA A 59 10.46 -9.18 -11.65
C ALA A 59 9.10 -9.74 -12.10
N LYS A 60 8.41 -8.99 -12.98
CA LYS A 60 7.11 -9.35 -13.56
C LYS A 60 5.93 -9.38 -12.58
N ALA A 61 5.99 -8.61 -11.50
CA ALA A 61 4.84 -8.38 -10.65
C ALA A 61 3.76 -7.59 -11.40
N LEU A 62 2.50 -7.93 -11.15
CA LEU A 62 1.34 -7.22 -11.69
C LEU A 62 1.11 -5.95 -10.86
N LEU A 63 0.97 -4.82 -11.54
CA LEU A 63 0.73 -3.52 -10.92
C LEU A 63 -0.75 -3.15 -11.04
N TYR A 64 -1.37 -2.86 -9.90
CA TYR A 64 -2.77 -2.44 -9.77
C TYR A 64 -2.84 -1.07 -9.11
N GLU A 65 -3.80 -0.25 -9.51
CA GLU A 65 -4.18 0.93 -8.75
C GLU A 65 -5.10 0.51 -7.59
N ALA A 66 -4.71 0.80 -6.35
CA ALA A 66 -5.37 0.28 -5.16
C ALA A 66 -6.83 0.77 -5.04
N LYS A 67 -7.09 2.02 -5.43
CA LYS A 67 -8.43 2.62 -5.37
C LYS A 67 -9.41 2.05 -6.38
N SER A 68 -8.97 1.85 -7.62
CA SER A 68 -9.85 1.40 -8.72
C SER A 68 -9.83 -0.12 -8.91
N GLY A 69 -8.83 -0.81 -8.36
CA GLY A 69 -8.54 -2.22 -8.66
C GLY A 69 -8.11 -2.46 -10.10
N LYS A 70 -7.90 -1.40 -10.89
CA LYS A 70 -7.55 -1.51 -12.31
C LYS A 70 -6.12 -1.98 -12.46
N ARG A 71 -5.92 -3.01 -13.27
CA ARG A 71 -4.57 -3.44 -13.70
C ARG A 71 -3.97 -2.37 -14.61
N ILE A 72 -2.83 -1.84 -14.19
CA ILE A 72 -2.05 -0.87 -14.97
C ILE A 72 -1.12 -1.60 -15.94
N GLY A 73 -0.44 -2.65 -15.46
CA GLY A 73 0.56 -3.35 -16.25
C GLY A 73 1.33 -4.41 -15.47
N THR A 74 2.58 -4.60 -15.86
CA THR A 74 3.51 -5.57 -15.27
C THR A 74 4.88 -4.90 -15.12
N THR A 75 5.56 -5.08 -13.99
CA THR A 75 6.87 -4.46 -13.73
C THR A 75 7.94 -5.03 -14.66
N VAL A 76 8.89 -4.23 -15.18
CA VAL A 76 9.09 -2.78 -14.98
C VAL A 76 8.06 -1.94 -15.75
N GLN A 77 7.45 -0.94 -15.10
CA GLN A 77 6.37 -0.12 -15.69
C GLN A 77 6.56 1.37 -15.40
N ILE A 78 6.30 2.23 -16.40
CA ILE A 78 6.24 3.69 -16.22
C ILE A 78 4.82 4.08 -15.84
N VAL A 79 4.68 4.88 -14.78
CA VAL A 79 3.40 5.33 -14.22
C VAL A 79 3.40 6.87 -14.16
N LYS A 80 2.28 7.46 -14.57
CA LYS A 80 2.06 8.91 -14.53
C LYS A 80 1.05 9.24 -13.45
N ILE A 81 1.41 10.12 -12.53
CA ILE A 81 0.52 10.60 -11.46
C ILE A 81 0.44 12.12 -11.45
N THR A 82 -0.71 12.65 -11.04
CA THR A 82 -0.92 14.08 -10.80
C THR A 82 -1.10 14.40 -9.31
N ALA A 83 -1.36 13.38 -8.49
CA ALA A 83 -1.57 13.48 -7.05
C ALA A 83 -1.08 12.18 -6.37
N PRO A 84 -0.87 12.18 -5.04
CA PRO A 84 -0.53 10.99 -4.29
C PRO A 84 -1.51 9.84 -4.57
N THR A 85 -0.99 8.76 -5.14
CA THR A 85 -1.80 7.62 -5.61
C THR A 85 -1.24 6.32 -5.06
N GLU A 86 -2.13 5.48 -4.54
CA GLU A 86 -1.81 4.20 -3.94
C GLU A 86 -1.90 3.08 -4.98
N TYR A 87 -0.87 2.24 -5.01
CA TYR A 87 -0.71 1.12 -5.92
C TYR A 87 -0.42 -0.16 -5.16
N THR A 88 -0.79 -1.29 -5.76
CA THR A 88 -0.55 -2.63 -5.21
C THR A 88 0.22 -3.46 -6.24
N LEU A 89 1.33 -4.03 -5.81
CA LEU A 89 2.03 -5.09 -6.53
C LEU A 89 1.52 -6.45 -6.09
N SER A 90 1.17 -7.29 -7.05
CA SER A 90 0.78 -8.68 -6.81
C SER A 90 1.58 -9.63 -7.70
N LEU A 91 2.09 -10.70 -7.12
CA LEU A 91 2.80 -11.75 -7.84
C LEU A 91 2.42 -13.11 -7.24
N SER A 92 2.15 -14.09 -8.11
CA SER A 92 1.75 -15.43 -7.67
C SER A 92 2.82 -16.06 -6.76
N GLY A 93 2.40 -16.57 -5.59
CA GLY A 93 3.30 -17.13 -4.58
C GLY A 93 3.96 -16.09 -3.67
N TYR A 94 3.69 -14.80 -3.86
CA TYR A 94 4.19 -13.70 -3.03
C TYR A 94 3.03 -13.00 -2.31
N ALA A 95 3.35 -12.31 -1.21
CA ALA A 95 2.43 -11.43 -0.54
C ALA A 95 2.28 -10.13 -1.34
N ASP A 96 1.03 -9.66 -1.48
CA ASP A 96 0.76 -8.38 -2.13
C ASP A 96 1.41 -7.24 -1.34
N ARG A 97 1.96 -6.27 -2.05
CA ARG A 97 2.62 -5.11 -1.45
C ARG A 97 1.98 -3.83 -1.94
N THR A 98 1.41 -3.06 -1.02
CA THR A 98 0.82 -1.75 -1.30
C THR A 98 1.81 -0.64 -0.96
N PHE A 99 1.83 0.41 -1.79
CA PHE A 99 2.70 1.58 -1.65
C PHE A 99 2.03 2.81 -2.27
N THR A 100 2.46 4.00 -1.84
CA THR A 100 1.96 5.27 -2.34
C THR A 100 3.06 5.99 -3.10
N LEU A 101 2.74 6.47 -4.30
CA LEU A 101 3.62 7.36 -5.07
C LEU A 101 3.10 8.79 -4.92
N SER A 102 3.98 9.72 -4.54
CA SER A 102 3.67 11.13 -4.31
C SER A 102 4.54 12.03 -5.19
N PRO A 103 4.01 13.19 -5.64
CA PRO A 103 4.85 14.23 -6.23
C PRO A 103 5.99 14.63 -5.29
N GLY A 104 7.23 14.39 -5.70
CA GLY A 104 8.43 14.64 -4.88
C GLY A 104 9.21 13.39 -4.50
N ASP A 105 8.62 12.20 -4.66
CA ASP A 105 9.36 10.94 -4.47
C ASP A 105 10.40 10.72 -5.58
N ASP A 106 11.36 9.83 -5.33
CA ASP A 106 12.34 9.42 -6.34
C ASP A 106 11.66 8.85 -7.58
N LYS A 107 12.13 9.25 -8.77
CA LYS A 107 11.58 8.79 -10.05
C LYS A 107 11.67 7.27 -10.24
N ASN A 108 12.63 6.61 -9.57
CA ASN A 108 12.87 5.18 -9.70
C ASN A 108 12.53 4.47 -8.39
N GLN A 109 11.49 3.64 -8.42
CA GLN A 109 10.96 2.97 -7.25
C GLN A 109 11.14 1.45 -7.41
N SER A 110 11.86 0.83 -6.49
CA SER A 110 12.11 -0.62 -6.51
C SER A 110 11.56 -1.29 -5.26
N TYR A 111 10.72 -2.30 -5.45
CA TYR A 111 10.04 -2.98 -4.36
C TYR A 111 10.34 -4.47 -4.32
N VAL A 112 10.85 -4.94 -3.18
CA VAL A 112 11.06 -6.37 -2.90
C VAL A 112 9.76 -7.00 -2.40
N LEU A 113 9.29 -8.07 -3.04
CA LEU A 113 8.13 -8.85 -2.61
C LEU A 113 8.56 -10.01 -1.72
N LYS A 114 7.79 -10.27 -0.68
CA LYS A 114 8.03 -11.40 0.23
C LYS A 114 7.23 -12.61 -0.23
N ALA A 115 7.86 -13.78 -0.27
CA ALA A 115 7.15 -15.03 -0.54
C ALA A 115 6.00 -15.19 0.48
N LYS A 116 4.84 -15.63 0.00
CA LYS A 116 3.70 -15.92 0.87
C LYS A 116 4.11 -17.13 1.73
N ALA A 117 4.08 -16.98 3.05
CA ALA A 117 4.39 -18.11 3.94
C ALA A 117 3.46 -19.27 3.56
N GLU A 118 4.05 -20.43 3.21
CA GLU A 118 3.27 -21.66 3.03
C GLU A 118 2.44 -21.83 4.31
N PRO A 119 1.10 -21.93 4.22
CA PRO A 119 0.30 -22.17 5.40
C PRO A 119 0.87 -23.41 6.07
N ALA A 120 1.30 -23.27 7.33
CA ALA A 120 1.98 -24.33 8.06
C ALA A 120 1.16 -25.60 7.86
N ARG A 121 1.73 -26.58 7.14
CA ARG A 121 1.02 -27.83 6.87
C ARG A 121 0.49 -28.31 8.22
N PRO A 122 -0.82 -28.63 8.34
CA PRO A 122 -1.34 -29.14 9.59
C PRO A 122 -0.43 -30.29 9.99
N ARG A 123 0.24 -30.14 11.14
CA ARG A 123 1.15 -31.17 11.62
C ARG A 123 0.30 -32.44 11.68
N PRO A 124 0.75 -33.57 11.09
CA PRO A 124 0.01 -34.81 11.25
C PRO A 124 -0.26 -34.99 12.74
N PRO A 125 -1.49 -35.39 13.14
CA PRO A 125 -1.82 -35.57 14.54
C PRO A 125 -0.73 -36.44 15.15
N ARG A 126 -0.05 -35.91 16.19
CA ARG A 126 0.90 -36.72 16.94
C ARG A 126 0.12 -37.94 17.39
N LYS A 127 0.53 -39.14 16.94
CA LYS A 127 -0.02 -40.38 17.50
C LYS A 127 0.13 -40.23 19.02
N PRO A 128 -0.94 -40.48 19.80
CA PRO A 128 -0.81 -40.55 21.25
C PRO A 128 0.38 -41.46 21.55
N PRO A 129 1.31 -41.07 22.45
CA PRO A 129 2.36 -41.97 22.89
C PRO A 129 1.67 -43.25 23.34
N LYS A 130 1.94 -44.34 22.61
CA LYS A 130 1.48 -45.66 22.99
C LYS A 130 2.44 -46.08 24.08
N ASP A 131 1.87 -46.28 25.26
CA ASP A 131 2.50 -46.74 26.49
C ASP A 131 3.14 -45.62 27.35
N PRO A 132 2.63 -45.40 28.59
CA PRO A 132 3.40 -44.68 29.59
C PRO A 132 4.57 -45.58 29.99
N GLU A 133 5.79 -45.22 29.61
CA GLU A 133 6.97 -45.76 30.28
C GLU A 133 6.83 -45.49 31.79
N PRO A 134 7.07 -46.50 32.65
CA PRO A 134 7.05 -46.30 34.08
C PRO A 134 8.14 -45.29 34.45
N VAL A 135 7.72 -44.12 34.92
CA VAL A 135 8.60 -43.08 35.47
C VAL A 135 9.33 -43.68 36.67
N ALA A 136 10.61 -44.01 36.47
CA ALA A 136 11.50 -44.34 37.56
C ALA A 136 11.70 -43.08 38.40
N THR A 137 11.08 -43.07 39.59
CA THR A 137 11.30 -42.11 40.67
C THR A 137 12.77 -42.18 41.13
N GLY A 138 13.64 -41.45 40.44
CA GLY A 138 14.99 -41.14 40.87
C GLY A 138 15.00 -39.79 41.57
N LYS A 139 15.14 -39.81 42.90
CA LYS A 139 15.36 -38.63 43.74
C LYS A 139 16.73 -38.03 43.43
N ASP A 140 16.79 -36.76 43.02
CA ASP A 140 17.96 -35.92 43.31
C ASP A 140 17.61 -34.41 43.15
N PRO A 141 17.51 -33.63 44.23
CA PRO A 141 17.50 -32.19 44.16
C PRO A 141 18.92 -31.66 44.38
N THR A 142 19.67 -31.42 43.29
CA THR A 142 20.87 -30.58 43.34
C THR A 142 20.48 -29.14 42.94
N PRO A 143 20.55 -28.15 43.86
CA PRO A 143 20.34 -26.75 43.52
C PRO A 143 21.53 -26.21 42.72
N GLN A 144 21.26 -25.71 41.52
CA GLN A 144 22.26 -25.00 40.71
C GLN A 144 22.36 -23.54 41.19
N PRO A 145 23.57 -23.03 41.50
CA PRO A 145 23.74 -21.67 41.97
C PRO A 145 23.56 -20.65 40.84
N THR A 146 22.75 -19.63 41.15
CA THR A 146 22.60 -18.36 40.46
C THR A 146 23.94 -17.64 40.33
N GLY A 147 24.42 -17.47 39.10
CA GLY A 147 25.55 -16.58 38.79
C GLY A 147 25.07 -15.35 38.01
N PRO A 148 25.16 -14.12 38.54
CA PRO A 148 24.93 -12.91 37.75
C PRO A 148 26.20 -12.60 36.95
N GLY A 149 26.25 -13.08 35.71
CA GLY A 149 27.29 -12.70 34.75
C GLY A 149 27.05 -11.31 34.17
N LEU A 150 27.21 -10.26 34.99
CA LEU A 150 27.34 -8.89 34.51
C LEU A 150 28.69 -8.73 33.80
N ARG A 151 28.70 -8.81 32.47
CA ARG A 151 29.80 -8.26 31.67
C ARG A 151 29.45 -6.82 31.28
N PRO A 152 30.20 -5.80 31.73
CA PRO A 152 30.09 -4.46 31.16
C PRO A 152 30.58 -4.50 29.70
N ARG A 153 29.76 -3.99 28.78
CA ARG A 153 30.20 -3.66 27.42
C ARG A 153 31.04 -2.37 27.50
N PRO A 154 32.24 -2.31 26.91
CA PRO A 154 32.98 -1.07 26.80
C PRO A 154 32.23 -0.10 25.89
N ALA A 155 32.05 1.13 26.38
CA ALA A 155 31.64 2.27 25.56
C ALA A 155 32.78 2.57 24.58
N GLY A 156 32.52 2.37 23.29
CA GLY A 156 33.37 2.91 22.23
C GLY A 156 32.94 4.34 21.92
N PRO A 157 33.80 5.35 22.09
CA PRO A 157 33.60 6.66 21.48
C PRO A 157 34.18 6.64 20.06
N GLY A 158 33.56 7.37 19.15
CA GLY A 158 34.17 7.70 17.87
C GLY A 158 33.26 7.41 16.69
N ASN A 159 32.40 8.38 16.39
CA ASN A 159 32.28 8.76 15.00
C ASN A 159 32.25 10.29 14.94
N ASP A 160 33.42 10.82 14.62
CA ASP A 160 33.69 12.19 14.24
C ASP A 160 32.74 12.60 13.11
N ASN A 161 31.77 13.42 13.47
CA ASN A 161 30.91 14.10 12.52
C ASN A 161 31.69 15.31 11.99
N VAL A 162 32.43 15.13 10.91
CA VAL A 162 33.09 16.21 10.19
C VAL A 162 32.06 16.88 9.27
N PRO A 163 31.72 18.17 9.44
CA PRO A 163 30.98 18.90 8.44
C PRO A 163 31.91 19.21 7.26
N ILE A 164 31.55 18.70 6.07
CA ILE A 164 32.16 19.14 4.81
C ILE A 164 31.55 20.50 4.48
N ASP A 165 32.36 21.54 4.58
CA ASP A 165 32.10 22.88 4.05
C ASP A 165 32.35 22.83 2.54
N LEU A 166 31.31 23.03 1.71
CA LEU A 166 31.46 23.29 0.28
C LEU A 166 31.42 24.80 0.06
N GLN A 167 32.54 25.34 -0.38
CA GLN A 167 32.68 26.67 -0.99
C GLN A 167 32.05 26.72 -2.38
#